data_AF-A0A367EG59-F1
#
_entry.id   AF-A0A367EG59-F1
#
_cell.length_a   1.000
_cell.length_b   1.000
_cell.length_c   1.000
_cell.angle_alpha   90.00
_cell.angle_beta   90.00
_cell.angle_gamma   90.00
#
_symmetry.space_group_name_H-M   'P 1'
#
loop_
_entity.id
_entity.type
_entity.pdbx_description
1 polymer ?
#
loop_
_entity_poly.entity_id
_entity_poly.type
_entity_poly.pdbx_seq_one_letter_code
_entity_poly.pdbx_strand_id
1 'polypeptide(L)'
;MIGATLVTSANAATAPAKKVVSLASATEAQKIGNYWTANGGANLKAATQFTDNAQQSGKVKLGGGDAAPDGKAGTVPPIGQEKLAPTKVKNVNLPKTIGKVFFTIGDKEYWCSASSIQSKYHNLVATAGHCVF
;
A
#
# COMPACT_ATOMS: atom_id res chain seq x y z
N MET A 1 -2.52 34.87 37.04
CA MET A 1 -2.64 33.61 36.28
C MET A 1 -3.86 33.72 35.38
N ILE A 2 -3.69 34.15 34.12
CA ILE A 2 -4.77 34.12 33.12
C ILE A 2 -4.19 33.42 31.91
N GLY A 3 -4.49 32.12 31.79
CA GLY A 3 -4.13 31.31 30.63
C GLY A 3 -5.24 31.39 29.60
N ALA A 4 -5.00 32.10 28.50
CA ALA A 4 -5.88 32.08 27.34
C ALA A 4 -5.67 30.76 26.60
N THR A 5 -6.66 29.87 26.67
CA THR A 5 -6.71 28.68 25.82
C THR A 5 -7.11 29.09 24.40
N LEU A 6 -6.15 29.04 23.48
CA LEU A 6 -6.42 29.15 22.05
C LEU A 6 -7.18 27.91 21.59
N VAL A 7 -8.51 28.00 21.56
CA VAL A 7 -9.36 27.00 20.91
C VAL A 7 -9.39 27.31 19.41
N THR A 8 -8.38 26.84 18.68
CA THR A 8 -8.46 26.80 17.22
C THR A 8 -9.39 25.65 16.84
N SER A 9 -10.57 25.97 16.29
CA SER A 9 -11.40 24.98 15.62
C SER A 9 -10.58 24.32 14.51
N ALA A 10 -10.33 23.02 14.62
CA ALA A 10 -9.72 22.27 13.53
C ALA A 10 -10.69 22.29 12.35
N ASN A 11 -10.41 23.12 11.33
CA ASN A 11 -11.06 23.00 10.04
C ASN A 11 -10.79 21.57 9.54
N ALA A 12 -11.85 20.78 9.40
CA ALA A 12 -11.76 19.49 8.74
C ALA A 12 -11.15 19.71 7.36
N ALA A 13 -9.91 19.24 7.18
CA ALA A 13 -9.23 19.31 5.90
C ALA A 13 -10.13 18.62 4.87
N THR A 14 -10.33 19.29 3.73
CA THR A 14 -11.07 18.72 2.60
C THR A 14 -10.52 17.32 2.30
N ALA A 15 -11.40 16.31 2.29
CA ALA A 15 -10.97 14.95 2.04
C ALA A 15 -10.17 14.89 0.73
N PRO A 16 -9.06 14.12 0.68
CA PRO A 16 -8.25 14.03 -0.51
C PRO A 16 -9.09 13.56 -1.70
N ALA A 17 -8.85 14.14 -2.87
CA ALA A 17 -9.55 13.79 -4.10
C ALA A 17 -9.33 12.30 -4.41
N LYS A 18 -10.42 11.52 -4.46
CA LYS A 18 -10.38 10.08 -4.74
C LYS A 18 -10.36 9.86 -6.25
N LYS A 19 -9.24 9.39 -6.78
CA LYS A 19 -9.15 8.90 -8.17
C LYS A 19 -9.56 7.44 -8.21
N VAL A 20 -10.78 7.17 -8.67
CA VAL A 20 -11.28 5.80 -8.85
C VAL A 20 -11.01 5.37 -10.29
N VAL A 21 -10.38 4.20 -10.44
CA VAL A 21 -10.13 3.59 -11.75
C VAL A 21 -10.85 2.25 -11.79
N SER A 22 -11.49 1.94 -12.91
CA SER A 22 -12.10 0.63 -13.14
C SER A 22 -11.03 -0.46 -13.15
N LEU A 23 -11.32 -1.61 -12.54
CA LEU A 23 -10.42 -2.76 -12.63
C LEU A 23 -10.28 -3.22 -14.08
N ALA A 24 -9.10 -3.74 -14.40
CA ALA A 24 -8.85 -4.39 -15.69
C ALA A 24 -9.83 -5.55 -15.92
N SER A 25 -10.22 -5.78 -17.18
CA SER A 25 -10.99 -6.97 -17.54
C SER A 25 -10.16 -8.23 -17.32
N ALA A 26 -10.81 -9.40 -17.23
CA ALA A 26 -10.10 -10.67 -17.05
C ALA A 26 -9.06 -10.93 -18.16
N THR A 27 -9.41 -10.62 -19.41
CA THR A 27 -8.50 -10.76 -20.56
C THR A 27 -7.31 -9.82 -20.46
N GLU A 28 -7.53 -8.58 -20.01
CA GLU A 28 -6.44 -7.61 -19.86
C GLU A 28 -5.51 -7.99 -18.69
N ALA A 29 -6.07 -8.47 -17.58
CA ALA A 29 -5.29 -9.01 -16.47
C ALA A 29 -4.41 -10.20 -16.89
N GLN A 30 -4.90 -11.07 -17.77
CA GLN A 30 -4.10 -12.18 -18.33
C GLN A 30 -2.94 -11.68 -19.19
N LYS A 31 -3.16 -10.67 -20.05
CA LYS A 31 -2.08 -10.08 -20.86
C LYS A 31 -1.00 -9.45 -19.98
N ILE A 32 -1.40 -8.72 -18.94
CA ILE A 32 -0.47 -8.12 -17.97
C ILE A 32 0.33 -9.23 -17.27
N GLY A 33 -0.35 -10.29 -16.82
CA GLY A 33 0.31 -11.45 -16.22
C GLY A 33 1.32 -12.10 -17.16
N ASN A 34 0.94 -12.31 -18.42
CA ASN A 34 1.84 -12.87 -19.45
C ASN A 34 3.03 -11.96 -19.72
N TYR A 35 2.84 -10.65 -19.83
CA TYR A 35 3.93 -9.69 -20.03
C TYR A 35 4.98 -9.78 -18.93
N TRP A 36 4.57 -9.85 -17.66
CA TRP A 36 5.53 -9.93 -16.54
C TRP A 36 6.18 -11.29 -16.39
N THR A 37 5.46 -12.38 -16.69
CA THR A 37 5.93 -13.75 -16.46
C THR A 37 6.61 -14.38 -17.68
N ALA A 38 6.45 -13.81 -18.87
CA ALA A 38 7.10 -14.24 -20.09
C ALA A 38 8.63 -14.30 -19.94
N ASN A 39 9.26 -15.12 -20.78
CA ASN A 39 10.72 -15.29 -20.82
C ASN A 39 11.34 -15.59 -19.44
N GLY A 40 10.64 -16.37 -18.62
CA GLY A 40 11.10 -16.71 -17.27
C GLY A 40 11.15 -15.51 -16.31
N GLY A 41 10.23 -14.55 -16.49
CA GLY A 41 10.15 -13.35 -15.66
C GLY A 41 11.24 -12.33 -15.94
N ALA A 42 11.67 -12.18 -17.20
CA ALA A 42 12.73 -11.23 -17.57
C ALA A 42 12.38 -9.79 -17.13
N ASN A 43 11.13 -9.37 -17.35
CA ASN A 43 10.65 -8.05 -16.95
C ASN A 43 10.63 -7.87 -15.44
N LEU A 44 10.25 -8.92 -14.68
CA LEU A 44 10.29 -8.89 -13.21
C LEU A 44 11.72 -8.72 -12.67
N LYS A 45 12.72 -9.29 -13.35
CA LYS A 45 14.14 -9.18 -12.99
C LYS A 45 14.73 -7.83 -13.41
N ALA A 46 14.30 -7.30 -14.55
CA ALA A 46 14.73 -6.01 -15.07
C ALA A 46 14.15 -4.83 -14.28
N ALA A 47 12.98 -5.01 -13.66
CA ALA A 47 12.32 -3.97 -12.90
C ALA A 47 13.20 -3.42 -11.78
N THR A 48 13.36 -2.09 -11.75
CA THR A 48 14.13 -1.39 -10.73
C THR A 48 13.23 -0.85 -9.63
N GLN A 49 13.77 -0.66 -8.43
CA GLN A 49 12.95 -0.09 -7.35
C GLN A 49 12.57 1.33 -7.75
N PHE A 50 11.27 1.63 -7.71
CA PHE A 50 10.82 3.00 -7.89
C PHE A 50 11.26 3.81 -6.69
N THR A 51 12.16 4.74 -6.95
CA THR A 51 12.62 5.72 -5.99
C THR A 51 12.34 7.07 -6.62
N ASP A 52 11.26 7.72 -6.21
CA ASP A 52 11.27 9.17 -6.27
C ASP A 52 12.50 9.61 -5.46
N ASN A 53 13.28 10.57 -5.94
CA ASN A 53 14.55 11.02 -5.35
C ASN A 53 14.50 11.46 -3.85
N ALA A 54 13.40 11.23 -3.14
CA ALA A 54 13.39 11.15 -1.69
C ALA A 54 14.12 9.87 -1.23
N GLN A 55 15.46 9.88 -1.25
CA GLN A 55 16.24 9.03 -0.36
C GLN A 55 15.82 9.34 1.08
N GLN A 56 14.81 8.64 1.60
CA GLN A 56 14.59 8.59 3.04
C GLN A 56 15.63 7.64 3.64
N SER A 57 16.86 8.13 3.77
CA SER A 57 17.83 7.59 4.72
C SER A 57 17.38 7.97 6.12
N GLY A 58 16.45 7.17 6.66
CA GLY A 58 15.91 7.36 8.00
C GLY A 58 15.21 6.10 8.46
N LYS A 59 15.38 5.74 9.74
CA LYS A 59 14.56 4.69 10.35
C LYS A 59 13.11 5.13 10.25
N VAL A 60 12.27 4.34 9.57
CA VAL A 60 10.81 4.50 9.59
C VAL A 60 10.37 4.43 11.05
N LYS A 61 10.11 5.58 11.66
CA LYS A 61 9.43 5.64 12.95
C LYS A 61 7.95 5.41 12.66
N LEU A 62 7.45 4.23 12.98
CA LEU A 62 6.01 3.94 13.09
C LEU A 62 5.41 4.69 14.29
N GLY A 63 5.53 6.01 14.28
CA GLY A 63 5.22 6.89 15.39
C GLY A 63 4.77 8.26 14.88
N GLY A 64 3.85 8.24 13.92
CA GLY A 64 2.95 9.35 13.65
C GLY A 64 1.56 8.80 13.91
N GLY A 65 0.76 9.47 14.75
CA GLY A 65 -0.61 9.03 15.04
C GLY A 65 -1.36 8.77 13.74
N ASP A 66 -2.13 7.69 13.72
CA ASP A 66 -2.91 7.27 12.56
C ASP A 66 -3.63 8.48 11.98
N ALA A 67 -3.44 8.74 10.68
CA ALA A 67 -4.25 9.74 9.99
C ALA A 67 -5.71 9.40 10.29
N ALA A 68 -6.45 10.38 10.81
CA ALA A 68 -7.84 10.17 11.19
C ALA A 68 -8.61 9.63 9.96
N PRO A 69 -9.32 8.50 10.08
CA PRO A 69 -10.04 7.91 8.96
C PRO A 69 -10.97 8.93 8.30
N ASP A 70 -10.85 9.10 6.98
CA ASP A 70 -11.59 10.09 6.18
C ASP A 70 -13.01 9.62 5.81
N GLY A 71 -13.52 8.57 6.45
CA GLY A 71 -14.82 7.97 6.14
C GLY A 71 -15.33 7.04 7.24
N LYS A 72 -16.61 6.63 7.12
CA LYS A 72 -17.19 5.60 8.02
C LYS A 72 -16.38 4.31 7.87
N ALA A 73 -16.02 3.70 9.00
CA ALA A 73 -15.34 2.41 9.01
C ALA A 73 -16.16 1.40 8.22
N GLY A 74 -15.58 0.86 7.15
CA GLY A 74 -16.16 -0.28 6.45
C GLY A 74 -16.03 -1.52 7.34
N THR A 75 -17.11 -2.26 7.53
CA THR A 75 -17.04 -3.54 8.23
C THR A 75 -16.58 -4.60 7.24
N VAL A 76 -15.36 -5.07 7.41
CA VAL A 76 -14.87 -6.31 6.79
C VAL A 76 -14.79 -7.34 7.93
N PRO A 77 -15.52 -8.47 7.87
CA PRO A 77 -15.48 -9.46 8.95
C PRO A 77 -14.06 -9.98 9.10
N PRO A 78 -13.47 -10.01 10.31
CA PRO A 78 -12.07 -10.42 10.49
C PRO A 78 -11.84 -11.87 10.05
N ILE A 79 -10.71 -12.14 9.37
CA ILE A 79 -10.22 -13.50 9.13
C ILE A 79 -9.24 -13.91 10.24
N GLY A 80 -9.35 -15.14 10.74
CA GLY A 80 -8.33 -15.75 11.61
C GLY A 80 -8.38 -15.33 13.09
N GLN A 81 -9.50 -15.56 13.79
CA GLN A 81 -9.52 -15.64 15.27
C GLN A 81 -8.75 -16.87 15.82
N GLU A 82 -7.79 -17.41 15.07
CA GLU A 82 -6.90 -18.42 15.59
C GLU A 82 -5.87 -17.73 16.48
N LYS A 83 -5.80 -18.20 17.73
CA LYS A 83 -4.81 -17.77 18.71
C LYS A 83 -3.41 -17.99 18.14
N LEU A 84 -2.79 -16.94 17.59
CA LEU A 84 -1.40 -16.98 17.17
C LEU A 84 -0.53 -17.14 18.41
N ALA A 85 0.15 -18.28 18.53
CA ALA A 85 1.17 -18.46 19.54
C ALA A 85 2.33 -17.48 19.24
N PRO A 86 2.78 -16.67 20.22
CA PRO A 86 3.86 -15.74 20.00
C PRO A 86 5.18 -16.50 19.83
N THR A 87 5.63 -16.66 18.58
CA THR A 87 6.93 -17.25 18.27
C THR A 87 7.98 -16.15 18.14
N LYS A 88 9.08 -16.25 18.90
CA LYS A 88 10.26 -15.39 18.70
C LYS A 88 10.88 -15.69 17.34
N VAL A 89 10.64 -14.82 16.35
CA VAL A 89 11.26 -14.92 15.03
C VAL A 89 12.50 -14.02 14.98
N LYS A 90 13.67 -14.63 14.74
CA LYS A 90 14.97 -13.95 14.54
C LYS A 90 15.09 -13.31 13.15
N ASN A 91 14.22 -13.70 12.22
CA ASN A 91 14.02 -13.05 10.94
C ASN A 91 12.72 -12.26 11.03
N VAL A 92 12.68 -11.03 10.50
CA VAL A 92 11.42 -10.34 10.24
C VAL A 92 10.60 -11.24 9.30
N ASN A 93 9.72 -12.05 9.87
CA ASN A 93 8.79 -12.87 9.14
C ASN A 93 7.73 -11.87 8.68
N LEU A 94 7.99 -11.21 7.54
CA LEU A 94 7.02 -10.28 6.97
C LEU A 94 5.69 -11.04 6.91
N PRO A 95 4.59 -10.47 7.41
CA PRO A 95 3.30 -11.11 7.24
C PRO A 95 3.13 -11.42 5.75
N LYS A 96 2.61 -12.61 5.42
CA LYS A 96 2.44 -13.12 4.03
C LYS A 96 1.65 -12.18 3.11
N THR A 97 1.12 -11.09 3.65
CA THR A 97 0.39 -10.02 3.00
C THR A 97 1.28 -8.98 2.33
N ILE A 98 2.57 -8.88 2.66
CA ILE A 98 3.48 -7.88 2.07
C ILE A 98 4.17 -8.46 0.84
N GLY A 99 4.18 -7.70 -0.27
CA GLY A 99 4.80 -8.11 -1.53
C GLY A 99 5.31 -6.94 -2.36
N LYS A 100 5.82 -7.26 -3.56
CA LYS A 100 6.21 -6.28 -4.57
C LYS A 100 5.04 -6.05 -5.54
N VAL A 101 4.81 -4.79 -5.90
CA VAL A 101 3.95 -4.40 -7.03
C VAL A 101 4.84 -3.97 -8.17
N PHE A 102 4.57 -4.48 -9.35
CA PHE A 102 5.33 -4.20 -10.56
C PHE A 102 4.47 -3.37 -11.52
N PHE A 103 5.06 -2.33 -12.08
CA PHE A 103 4.38 -1.41 -12.99
C PHE A 103 5.37 -0.82 -13.97
N THR A 104 4.86 -0.15 -15.00
CA THR A 104 5.68 0.53 -16.00
C THR A 104 5.40 2.03 -15.98
N ILE A 105 6.45 2.83 -16.19
CA ILE A 105 6.32 4.28 -16.47
C ILE A 105 7.06 4.54 -17.78
N GLY A 106 6.32 4.94 -18.81
CA GLY A 106 6.84 4.95 -20.18
C GLY A 106 7.32 3.55 -20.57
N ASP A 107 8.54 3.46 -21.08
CA ASP A 107 9.16 2.22 -21.56
C ASP A 107 10.03 1.50 -20.52
N LYS A 108 9.87 1.82 -19.23
CA LYS A 108 10.69 1.26 -18.14
C LYS A 108 9.86 0.55 -17.09
N GLU A 109 10.38 -0.58 -16.62
CA GLU A 109 9.82 -1.41 -15.57
C GLU A 109 10.30 -0.98 -14.17
N TYR A 110 9.34 -0.89 -13.25
CA TYR A 110 9.57 -0.48 -11.87
C TYR A 110 8.86 -1.38 -10.87
N TRP A 111 9.30 -1.34 -9.61
CA TRP A 111 8.59 -1.97 -8.51
C TRP A 111 8.56 -1.12 -7.24
N CYS A 112 7.46 -1.26 -6.50
CA CYS A 112 7.28 -0.74 -5.14
C CYS A 112 6.91 -1.87 -4.17
N SER A 113 6.93 -1.57 -2.88
CA SER A 113 6.34 -2.44 -1.85
C SER A 113 4.84 -2.15 -1.68
N ALA A 114 4.06 -3.18 -1.39
CA ALA A 114 2.64 -3.05 -1.06
C ALA A 114 2.19 -4.13 -0.08
N SER A 115 1.03 -3.89 0.54
CA SER A 115 0.39 -4.83 1.46
C SER A 115 -1.00 -5.20 0.96
N SER A 116 -1.28 -6.50 0.87
CA SER A 116 -2.64 -7.02 0.70
C SER A 116 -3.41 -6.79 1.99
N ILE A 117 -4.49 -6.02 1.91
CA ILE A 117 -5.31 -5.69 3.07
C ILE A 117 -6.68 -6.33 2.93
N GLN A 118 -7.25 -6.64 4.09
CA GLN A 118 -8.55 -7.26 4.12
C GLN A 118 -9.61 -6.31 3.56
N SER A 119 -10.37 -6.78 2.58
CA SER A 119 -11.44 -6.03 1.95
C SER A 119 -12.62 -6.94 1.67
N LYS A 120 -13.81 -6.35 1.46
CA LYS A 120 -15.05 -7.07 1.16
C LYS A 120 -14.91 -8.08 0.00
N TYR A 121 -14.07 -7.78 -0.97
CA TYR A 121 -13.89 -8.58 -2.19
C TYR A 121 -12.52 -9.28 -2.26
N HIS A 122 -11.72 -9.21 -1.18
CA HIS A 122 -10.41 -9.87 -1.07
C HIS A 122 -9.41 -9.55 -2.19
N ASN A 123 -9.52 -8.37 -2.79
CA ASN A 123 -8.73 -7.95 -3.95
C ASN A 123 -8.10 -6.55 -3.77
N LEU A 124 -7.86 -6.14 -2.52
CA LEU A 124 -7.35 -4.81 -2.19
C LEU A 124 -5.87 -4.86 -1.79
N VAL A 125 -5.06 -4.07 -2.49
CA VAL A 125 -3.64 -3.90 -2.23
C VAL A 125 -3.37 -2.43 -1.95
N ALA A 126 -2.76 -2.13 -0.80
CA ALA A 126 -2.38 -0.80 -0.38
C ALA A 126 -0.91 -0.52 -0.68
N THR A 127 -0.61 0.61 -1.32
CA THR A 127 0.74 1.09 -1.64
C THR A 127 0.77 2.62 -1.61
N ALA A 128 1.95 3.23 -1.82
CA ALA A 128 2.09 4.68 -1.87
C ALA A 128 1.45 5.24 -3.16
N GLY A 129 0.89 6.46 -3.08
CA GLY A 129 0.24 7.10 -4.22
C GLY A 129 1.14 7.18 -5.45
N HIS A 130 2.40 7.57 -5.26
CA HIS A 130 3.41 7.70 -6.33
C HIS A 130 3.78 6.37 -7.02
N CYS A 131 3.45 5.23 -6.43
CA CYS A 131 3.70 3.91 -7.02
C CYS A 131 2.63 3.50 -8.04
N VAL A 132 1.54 4.27 -8.15
CA VAL A 132 0.36 3.94 -8.97
C VAL A 132 -0.10 5.13 -9.82
N PHE A 133 0.24 6.35 -9.43
CA PHE A 133 -0.12 7.60 -10.10
C PHE A 133 1.05 8.57 -10.12
#